data_AF-A0A557SJV4-F1
#
_entry.id   AF-A0A557SJV4-F1
#
_cell.length_a   1.000
_cell.length_b   1.000
_cell.length_c   1.000
_cell.angle_alpha   90.00
_cell.angle_beta   90.00
_cell.angle_gamma   90.00
#
_symmetry.space_group_name_H-M   'P 1'
#
loop_
_entity.id
_entity.type
_entity.pdbx_description
1 polymer ?
#
loop_
_entity_poly.entity_id
_entity_poly.type
_entity_poly.pdbx_seq_one_letter_code
_entity_poly.pdbx_strand_id
1 'polypeptide(L)'
;MIGKAEFFESLQTAINNNQITLPTLPEVALRVRDAVEQENVTAHQIADMVATDAALSARLLQVANSPLYRGRVTIDTIQMAITRLGFKLVRSLVVSLAMKQIFQATSDTLDVRLRTMWEQSVEVAAISRVLAQSITHLDKDQAMLAGLIHNIGALPILTWAESYPELMEDEAALDELVEELTPAIGVQILNTWGFNETLVKAAEQSRNLQYDGGPKADYVDIVIVARLQTQHSNQIASPADWLQVPAFLKVGLDPEIELIEIEGVAEDIESVQGAFL
;
A
#
# COMPACT_ATOMS: atom_id res chain seq x y z
N MET A 1 12.52 -29.51 -1.52
CA MET A 1 11.66 -28.47 -2.13
C MET A 1 10.19 -28.88 -2.13
N ILE A 2 9.40 -28.21 -1.30
CA ILE A 2 7.93 -28.28 -1.30
C ILE A 2 7.39 -27.70 -2.62
N GLY A 3 6.38 -28.33 -3.23
CA GLY A 3 5.76 -27.79 -4.44
C GLY A 3 4.93 -26.53 -4.13
N LYS A 4 4.75 -25.62 -5.11
CA LYS A 4 4.01 -24.36 -4.88
C LYS A 4 2.58 -24.57 -4.38
N ALA A 5 1.84 -25.48 -5.02
CA ALA A 5 0.48 -25.83 -4.62
C ALA A 5 0.45 -26.42 -3.20
N GLU A 6 1.43 -27.26 -2.87
CA GLU A 6 1.58 -27.86 -1.54
C GLU A 6 1.89 -26.80 -0.47
N PHE A 7 2.75 -25.82 -0.79
CA PHE A 7 3.03 -24.69 0.10
C PHE A 7 1.78 -23.84 0.32
N PHE A 8 1.02 -23.54 -0.74
CA PHE A 8 -0.20 -22.75 -0.63
C PHE A 8 -1.29 -23.47 0.17
N GLU A 9 -1.52 -24.77 -0.08
CA GLU A 9 -2.45 -25.58 0.70
C GLU A 9 -2.02 -25.68 2.17
N SER A 10 -0.72 -25.84 2.44
CA SER A 10 -0.15 -25.80 3.79
C SER A 10 -0.40 -24.45 4.47
N LEU A 11 -0.12 -23.34 3.78
CA LEU A 11 -0.35 -21.99 4.26
C LEU A 11 -1.82 -21.73 4.57
N GLN A 12 -2.73 -22.11 3.66
CA GLN A 12 -4.17 -21.99 3.89
C GLN A 12 -4.63 -22.83 5.07
N THR A 13 -4.14 -24.06 5.18
CA THR A 13 -4.42 -24.95 6.31
C THR A 13 -3.93 -24.33 7.62
N ALA A 14 -2.73 -23.74 7.61
CA ALA A 14 -2.16 -23.04 8.75
C ALA A 14 -2.97 -21.81 9.15
N ILE A 15 -3.46 -21.03 8.18
CA ILE A 15 -4.36 -19.89 8.41
C ILE A 15 -5.68 -20.38 9.02
N ASN A 16 -6.32 -21.39 8.42
CA ASN A 16 -7.62 -21.93 8.86
C ASN A 16 -7.56 -22.59 10.25
N ASN A 17 -6.41 -23.18 10.59
CA ASN A 17 -6.17 -23.81 11.89
C ASN A 17 -5.59 -22.83 12.93
N ASN A 18 -5.55 -21.52 12.64
CA ASN A 18 -4.95 -20.48 13.48
C ASN A 18 -3.48 -20.75 13.87
N GLN A 19 -2.74 -21.50 13.05
CA GLN A 19 -1.28 -21.65 13.18
C GLN A 19 -0.55 -20.42 12.64
N ILE A 20 -1.14 -19.74 11.67
CA ILE A 20 -0.77 -18.39 11.25
C ILE A 20 -1.94 -17.46 11.49
N THR A 21 -1.67 -16.36 12.18
CA THR A 21 -2.65 -15.30 12.35
C THR A 21 -2.48 -14.32 11.20
N LEU A 22 -3.51 -14.16 10.36
CA LEU A 22 -3.54 -13.06 9.41
C LEU A 22 -3.45 -11.74 10.16
N PRO A 23 -2.73 -10.74 9.62
CA PRO A 23 -2.58 -9.47 10.30
C PRO A 23 -3.95 -8.85 10.54
N THR A 24 -4.14 -8.28 11.73
CA THR A 24 -5.34 -7.53 12.08
C THR A 24 -5.06 -6.04 11.96
N LEU A 25 -5.99 -5.30 11.36
CA LEU A 25 -5.91 -3.84 11.36
C LEU A 25 -6.10 -3.32 12.80
N PRO A 26 -5.20 -2.46 13.32
CA PRO A 26 -5.36 -1.86 14.65
C PRO A 26 -6.73 -1.21 14.85
N GLU A 27 -7.29 -1.34 16.06
CA GLU A 27 -8.64 -0.88 16.39
C GLU A 27 -8.86 0.61 16.06
N VAL A 28 -7.85 1.44 16.33
CA VAL A 28 -7.89 2.88 15.99
C VAL A 28 -8.10 3.13 14.50
N ALA A 29 -7.48 2.34 13.62
CA ALA A 29 -7.61 2.49 12.18
C ALA A 29 -8.98 1.99 11.68
N LEU A 30 -9.50 0.88 12.23
CA LEU A 30 -10.86 0.42 11.97
C LEU A 30 -11.88 1.49 12.38
N ARG A 31 -11.77 2.02 13.61
CA ARG A 31 -12.67 3.04 14.13
C ARG A 31 -12.66 4.32 13.30
N VAL A 32 -11.48 4.83 12.92
CA VAL A 32 -11.37 6.02 12.07
C VAL A 32 -11.97 5.77 10.69
N ARG A 33 -11.71 4.62 10.07
CA ARG A 33 -12.29 4.27 8.78
C ARG A 33 -13.82 4.26 8.84
N ASP A 34 -14.37 3.51 9.79
CA ASP A 34 -15.82 3.35 9.93
C ASP A 34 -16.49 4.68 10.27
N ALA A 35 -15.84 5.53 11.07
CA ALA A 35 -16.35 6.86 11.41
C ALA A 35 -16.38 7.80 10.19
N VAL A 36 -15.36 7.77 9.33
CA VAL A 36 -15.29 8.62 8.12
C VAL A 36 -16.36 8.27 7.08
N GLU A 37 -16.91 7.06 7.14
CA GLU A 37 -18.02 6.65 6.28
C GLU A 37 -19.40 7.10 6.78
N GLN A 38 -19.49 7.64 8.00
CA GLN A 38 -20.74 8.17 8.56
C GLN A 38 -20.99 9.61 8.07
N GLU A 39 -22.23 9.91 7.66
CA GLU A 39 -22.61 11.21 7.06
C GLU A 39 -22.39 12.43 7.98
N ASN A 40 -22.25 12.24 9.30
CA ASN A 40 -22.22 13.32 10.30
C ASN A 40 -21.00 13.29 11.24
N VAL A 41 -19.91 12.64 10.84
CA VAL A 41 -18.69 12.63 11.67
C VAL A 41 -18.05 14.02 11.74
N THR A 42 -17.60 14.39 12.93
CA THR A 42 -16.90 15.66 13.17
C THR A 42 -15.39 15.45 13.27
N ALA A 43 -14.62 16.51 12.98
CA ALA A 43 -13.17 16.49 13.18
C ALA A 43 -12.77 16.22 14.63
N HIS A 44 -13.60 16.62 15.59
CA HIS A 44 -13.36 16.36 17.01
C HIS A 44 -13.49 14.87 17.33
N GLN A 45 -14.54 14.20 16.84
CA GLN A 45 -14.72 12.75 17.05
C GLN A 45 -13.58 11.92 16.47
N ILE A 46 -13.10 12.26 15.27
CA ILE A 46 -11.93 11.59 14.69
C ILE A 46 -10.66 11.91 15.49
N ALA A 47 -10.51 13.15 15.97
CA ALA A 47 -9.39 13.53 16.80
C ALA A 47 -9.33 12.70 18.10
N ASP A 48 -10.47 12.50 18.77
CA ASP A 48 -10.55 11.67 19.98
C ASP A 48 -10.19 10.21 19.72
N MET A 49 -10.54 9.68 18.54
CA MET A 49 -10.14 8.32 18.13
C MET A 49 -8.64 8.24 17.88
N VAL A 50 -8.05 9.19 17.14
CA VAL A 50 -6.61 9.19 16.83
C VAL A 50 -5.77 9.46 18.08
N ALA A 51 -6.27 10.30 19.01
CA ALA A 51 -5.60 10.67 20.24
C ALA A 51 -5.32 9.48 21.18
N THR A 52 -5.98 8.33 21.00
CA THR A 52 -5.69 7.11 21.77
C THR A 52 -4.34 6.50 21.40
N ASP A 53 -3.77 6.84 20.24
CA ASP A 53 -2.45 6.41 19.79
C ASP A 53 -1.54 7.63 19.61
N ALA A 54 -0.55 7.74 20.49
CA ALA A 54 0.39 8.87 20.49
C ALA A 54 1.29 8.90 19.24
N ALA A 55 1.64 7.73 18.68
CA ALA A 55 2.48 7.65 17.49
C ALA A 55 1.71 8.09 16.24
N LEU A 56 0.46 7.63 16.08
CA LEU A 56 -0.43 8.09 15.01
C LEU A 56 -0.73 9.59 15.12
N SER A 57 -0.98 10.06 16.35
CA SER A 57 -1.22 11.49 16.62
C SER A 57 -0.03 12.37 16.21
N ALA A 58 1.17 12.02 16.68
CA ALA A 58 2.39 12.76 16.35
C ALA A 58 2.66 12.74 14.84
N ARG A 59 2.47 11.59 14.20
CA ARG A 59 2.69 11.45 12.77
C ARG A 59 1.67 12.23 11.94
N LEU A 60 0.39 12.22 12.32
CA LEU A 60 -0.63 13.01 11.62
C LEU A 60 -0.33 14.51 11.69
N LEU A 61 0.18 15.01 12.82
CA LEU A 61 0.64 16.39 12.97
C LEU A 61 1.86 16.69 12.08
N GLN A 62 2.82 15.76 11.97
CA GLN A 62 3.97 15.90 11.07
C GLN A 62 3.50 16.01 9.62
N VAL A 63 2.58 15.13 9.19
CA VAL A 63 2.03 15.16 7.83
C VAL A 63 1.26 16.46 7.57
N ALA A 64 0.42 16.93 8.50
CA ALA A 64 -0.31 18.19 8.35
C ALA A 64 0.57 19.44 8.24
N ASN A 65 1.85 19.32 8.62
CA ASN A 65 2.87 20.36 8.56
C ASN A 65 3.94 20.08 7.49
N SER A 66 3.83 19.00 6.72
CA SER A 66 4.80 18.68 5.66
C SER A 66 4.69 19.65 4.47
N PRO A 67 5.74 19.82 3.64
CA PRO A 67 5.71 20.73 2.49
C PRO A 67 4.47 20.57 1.60
N LEU A 68 4.01 19.34 1.41
CA LEU A 68 2.87 19.00 0.57
C LEU A 68 1.51 19.45 1.15
N TYR A 69 1.37 19.46 2.48
CA TYR A 69 0.08 19.74 3.13
C TYR A 69 0.08 21.01 3.98
N ARG A 70 1.24 21.62 4.26
CA ARG A 70 1.34 22.76 5.17
C ARG A 70 0.58 23.98 4.64
N GLY A 71 -0.13 24.63 5.56
CA GLY A 71 -0.66 25.97 5.35
C GLY A 71 0.35 27.05 5.73
N ARG A 72 -0.12 28.30 5.80
CA ARG A 72 0.68 29.44 6.27
C ARG A 72 1.04 29.36 7.76
N VAL A 73 0.25 28.62 8.54
CA VAL A 73 0.39 28.51 10.00
C VAL A 73 0.65 27.06 10.37
N THR A 74 1.60 26.82 11.26
CA THR A 74 1.88 25.49 11.81
C THR A 74 0.69 25.01 12.65
N ILE A 75 0.34 23.72 12.51
CA ILE A 75 -0.69 23.07 13.30
C ILE A 75 -0.07 22.38 14.50
N ASP A 76 -0.70 22.51 15.67
CA ASP A 76 -0.32 21.90 16.95
C ASP A 76 -1.40 20.99 17.56
N THR A 77 -2.60 20.89 16.95
CA THR A 77 -3.68 20.01 17.42
C THR A 77 -4.17 19.03 16.34
N ILE A 78 -4.57 17.83 16.77
CA ILE A 78 -5.08 16.77 15.89
C ILE A 78 -6.34 17.23 15.14
N GLN A 79 -7.24 17.93 15.84
CA GLN A 79 -8.45 18.47 15.23
C GLN A 79 -8.17 19.46 14.09
N MET A 80 -7.17 20.34 14.28
CA MET A 80 -6.73 21.25 13.21
C MET A 80 -6.09 20.50 12.05
N ALA A 81 -5.31 19.44 12.34
CA ALA A 81 -4.72 18.57 11.31
C ALA A 81 -5.81 17.92 10.47
N ILE A 82 -6.84 17.37 11.12
CA ILE A 82 -7.99 16.75 10.44
C ILE A 82 -8.76 17.78 9.60
N THR A 83 -8.97 18.98 10.14
CA THR A 83 -9.66 20.06 9.41
C THR A 83 -8.88 20.49 8.16
N ARG A 84 -7.54 20.51 8.22
CA ARG A 84 -6.69 20.87 7.07
C ARG A 84 -6.60 19.76 6.03
N LEU A 85 -6.36 18.53 6.47
CA LEU A 85 -6.14 17.38 5.60
C LEU A 85 -7.45 16.86 5.00
N GLY A 86 -8.56 17.03 5.72
CA GLY A 86 -9.86 16.46 5.37
C GLY A 86 -9.97 14.98 5.77
N PHE A 87 -11.21 14.52 5.92
CA PHE A 87 -11.50 13.18 6.46
C PHE A 87 -10.99 12.04 5.59
N LYS A 88 -11.07 12.17 4.27
CA LYS A 88 -10.62 11.14 3.32
C LYS A 88 -9.11 10.86 3.44
N LEU A 89 -8.31 11.91 3.43
CA LEU A 89 -6.86 11.79 3.57
C LEU A 89 -6.48 11.29 4.97
N VAL A 90 -7.13 11.79 6.02
CA VAL A 90 -6.90 11.30 7.39
C VAL A 90 -7.17 9.81 7.49
N ARG A 91 -8.29 9.34 6.92
CA ARG A 91 -8.60 7.90 6.86
C ARG A 91 -7.48 7.12 6.19
N SER A 92 -7.08 7.52 4.98
CA SER A 92 -5.99 6.85 4.26
C SER A 92 -4.70 6.86 5.09
N LEU A 93 -4.30 8.01 5.64
CA LEU A 93 -3.08 8.13 6.46
C LEU A 93 -3.13 7.27 7.72
N VAL A 94 -4.23 7.28 8.47
CA VAL A 94 -4.34 6.48 9.70
C VAL A 94 -4.23 4.99 9.38
N VAL A 95 -4.94 4.53 8.34
CA VAL A 95 -4.84 3.14 7.88
C VAL A 95 -3.42 2.81 7.44
N SER A 96 -2.81 3.66 6.63
CA SER A 96 -1.45 3.49 6.14
C SER A 96 -0.40 3.47 7.25
N LEU A 97 -0.52 4.33 8.25
CA LEU A 97 0.39 4.37 9.39
C LEU A 97 0.20 3.17 10.31
N ALA A 98 -1.04 2.70 10.45
CA ALA A 98 -1.33 1.46 11.16
C ALA A 98 -0.71 0.24 10.45
N MET A 99 -0.67 0.23 9.12
CA MET A 99 0.03 -0.82 8.36
C MET A 99 1.53 -0.87 8.64
N LYS A 100 2.19 0.27 8.87
CA LYS A 100 3.63 0.27 9.22
C LYS A 100 3.92 -0.57 10.46
N GLN A 101 2.99 -0.59 11.42
CA GLN A 101 3.10 -1.42 12.63
C GLN A 101 2.97 -2.91 12.30
N ILE A 102 2.18 -3.27 11.28
CA ILE A 102 1.96 -4.65 10.83
C ILE A 102 3.20 -5.21 10.12
N PHE A 103 3.94 -4.38 9.39
CA PHE A 103 5.19 -4.76 8.70
C PHE A 103 6.40 -4.87 9.65
N GLN A 104 6.22 -4.72 10.97
CA GLN A 104 7.32 -4.92 11.93
C GLN A 104 7.69 -6.39 12.02
N ALA A 105 8.97 -6.68 11.86
CA ALA A 105 9.48 -8.03 11.81
C ALA A 105 9.39 -8.75 13.16
N THR A 106 9.07 -10.04 13.11
CA THR A 106 9.07 -10.95 14.26
C THR A 106 10.41 -11.67 14.44
N SER A 107 11.33 -11.54 13.47
CA SER A 107 12.63 -12.21 13.43
C SER A 107 13.68 -11.36 12.72
N ASP A 108 14.96 -11.52 13.12
CA ASP A 108 16.10 -10.85 12.48
C ASP A 108 16.29 -11.30 11.02
N THR A 109 15.87 -12.53 10.70
CA THR A 109 15.97 -13.14 9.36
C THR A 109 15.09 -12.46 8.33
N LEU A 110 13.90 -11.98 8.73
CA LEU A 110 12.97 -11.30 7.84
C LEU A 110 13.03 -9.78 7.92
N ASP A 111 13.69 -9.20 8.93
CA ASP A 111 13.69 -7.75 9.17
C ASP A 111 14.08 -6.93 7.95
N VAL A 112 15.18 -7.29 7.30
CA VAL A 112 15.65 -6.59 6.10
C VAL A 112 14.61 -6.66 4.99
N ARG A 113 14.05 -7.84 4.74
CA ARG A 113 13.12 -8.10 3.64
C ARG A 113 11.77 -7.42 3.86
N LEU A 114 11.23 -7.49 5.08
CA LEU A 114 9.99 -6.82 5.45
C LEU A 114 10.13 -5.29 5.40
N ARG A 115 11.28 -4.75 5.83
CA ARG A 115 11.58 -3.33 5.68
C ARG A 115 11.65 -2.92 4.21
N THR A 116 12.36 -3.66 3.37
CA THR A 116 12.46 -3.39 1.93
C THR A 116 11.07 -3.43 1.28
N MET A 117 10.22 -4.40 1.63
CA MET A 117 8.86 -4.46 1.09
C MET A 117 7.98 -3.31 1.56
N TRP A 118 8.14 -2.86 2.80
CA TRP A 118 7.46 -1.68 3.31
C TRP A 118 7.88 -0.43 2.53
N GLU A 119 9.19 -0.23 2.34
CA GLU A 119 9.76 0.89 1.57
C GLU A 119 9.23 0.89 0.12
N GLN A 120 9.24 -0.26 -0.54
CA GLN A 120 8.66 -0.43 -1.89
C GLN A 120 7.16 -0.12 -1.90
N SER A 121 6.40 -0.57 -0.91
CA SER A 121 4.95 -0.29 -0.84
C SER A 121 4.69 1.21 -0.64
N VAL A 122 5.52 1.90 0.13
CA VAL A 122 5.47 3.36 0.32
C VAL A 122 5.81 4.10 -0.97
N GLU A 123 6.80 3.63 -1.73
CA GLU A 123 7.15 4.20 -3.04
C GLU A 123 6.02 4.03 -4.06
N VAL A 124 5.47 2.83 -4.18
CA VAL A 124 4.31 2.55 -5.04
C VAL A 124 3.10 3.39 -4.61
N ALA A 125 2.86 3.58 -3.31
CA ALA A 125 1.81 4.46 -2.81
C ALA A 125 2.03 5.92 -3.22
N ALA A 126 3.27 6.42 -3.10
CA ALA A 126 3.62 7.79 -3.48
C ALA A 126 3.43 8.03 -4.98
N ILE A 127 3.95 7.13 -5.81
CA ILE A 127 3.78 7.19 -7.27
C ILE A 127 2.29 7.09 -7.65
N SER A 128 1.56 6.14 -7.06
CA SER A 128 0.13 5.96 -7.32
C SER A 128 -0.67 7.24 -7.04
N ARG A 129 -0.30 7.92 -5.96
CA ARG A 129 -0.91 9.20 -5.58
C ARG A 129 -0.62 10.30 -6.60
N VAL A 130 0.61 10.40 -7.10
CA VAL A 130 1.02 11.40 -8.09
C VAL A 130 0.32 11.14 -9.42
N LEU A 131 0.33 9.89 -9.91
CA LEU A 131 -0.35 9.50 -11.14
C LEU A 131 -1.86 9.82 -11.09
N ALA A 132 -2.50 9.62 -9.94
CA ALA A 132 -3.91 9.96 -9.76
C ALA A 132 -4.21 11.47 -9.82
N GLN A 133 -3.22 12.37 -9.66
CA GLN A 133 -3.46 13.82 -9.70
C GLN A 133 -3.94 14.29 -11.09
N SER A 134 -3.46 13.66 -12.16
CA SER A 134 -3.86 13.98 -13.54
C SER A 134 -5.15 13.24 -13.98
N ILE A 135 -5.63 12.28 -13.19
CA ILE A 135 -6.80 11.43 -13.50
C ILE A 135 -8.01 11.87 -12.67
N THR A 136 -8.75 12.86 -13.18
CA THR A 136 -9.79 13.59 -12.43
C THR A 136 -10.95 12.77 -11.85
N HIS A 137 -11.23 11.57 -12.36
CA HIS A 137 -12.30 10.71 -11.84
C HIS A 137 -11.86 9.77 -10.71
N LEU A 138 -10.57 9.76 -10.37
CA LEU A 138 -10.03 8.95 -9.28
C LEU A 138 -9.64 9.83 -8.08
N ASP A 139 -9.95 9.33 -6.88
CA ASP A 139 -9.52 9.95 -5.63
C ASP A 139 -8.04 9.60 -5.38
N LYS A 140 -7.17 10.61 -5.41
CA LYS A 140 -5.71 10.46 -5.23
C LYS A 140 -5.30 9.83 -3.89
N ASP A 141 -6.08 10.02 -2.83
CA ASP A 141 -5.77 9.47 -1.51
C ASP A 141 -6.21 8.01 -1.39
N GLN A 142 -7.20 7.59 -2.19
CA GLN A 142 -7.51 6.17 -2.42
C GLN A 142 -6.47 5.48 -3.31
N ALA A 143 -5.93 6.18 -4.33
CA ALA A 143 -4.84 5.63 -5.14
C ALA A 143 -3.57 5.39 -4.32
N MET A 144 -3.23 6.33 -3.43
CA MET A 144 -2.17 6.15 -2.44
C MET A 144 -2.40 4.91 -1.59
N LEU A 145 -3.60 4.74 -1.04
CA LEU A 145 -3.94 3.60 -0.20
C LEU A 145 -3.88 2.28 -0.99
N ALA A 146 -4.38 2.25 -2.23
CA ALA A 146 -4.29 1.11 -3.12
C ALA A 146 -2.84 0.68 -3.35
N GLY A 147 -1.96 1.64 -3.64
CA GLY A 147 -0.53 1.40 -3.80
C GLY A 147 0.15 0.91 -2.53
N LEU A 148 -0.33 1.30 -1.34
CA LEU A 148 0.26 0.82 -0.09
C LEU A 148 -0.17 -0.61 0.27
N ILE A 149 -1.44 -0.95 0.04
CA ILE A 149 -2.02 -2.25 0.44
C ILE A 149 -1.74 -3.37 -0.56
N HIS A 150 -1.24 -3.05 -1.76
CA HIS A 150 -1.16 -4.02 -2.85
C HIS A 150 -0.35 -5.28 -2.52
N ASN A 151 0.64 -5.16 -1.63
CA ASN A 151 1.56 -6.24 -1.27
C ASN A 151 1.27 -6.86 0.11
N ILE A 152 0.12 -6.55 0.75
CA ILE A 152 -0.15 -6.97 2.13
C ILE A 152 -0.16 -8.50 2.32
N GLY A 153 -0.53 -9.25 1.27
CA GLY A 153 -0.57 -10.71 1.30
C GLY A 153 0.79 -11.38 1.44
N ALA A 154 1.88 -10.68 1.12
CA ALA A 154 3.23 -11.21 1.21
C ALA A 154 3.69 -11.43 2.65
N LEU A 155 3.13 -10.68 3.61
CA LEU A 155 3.47 -10.79 5.03
C LEU A 155 3.30 -12.21 5.59
N PRO A 156 2.09 -12.80 5.62
CA PRO A 156 1.89 -14.15 6.14
C PRO A 156 2.64 -15.22 5.32
N ILE A 157 2.89 -14.99 4.03
CA ILE A 157 3.68 -15.91 3.20
C ILE A 157 5.12 -15.98 3.72
N LEU A 158 5.74 -14.82 3.95
CA LEU A 158 7.10 -14.75 4.48
C LEU A 158 7.21 -15.29 5.90
N THR A 159 6.27 -14.93 6.77
CA THR A 159 6.22 -15.48 8.13
C THR A 159 6.08 -17.00 8.11
N TRP A 160 5.31 -17.57 7.19
CA TRP A 160 5.21 -19.03 7.05
C TRP A 160 6.49 -19.66 6.51
N ALA A 161 7.14 -18.99 5.56
CA ALA A 161 8.36 -19.49 4.93
C ALA A 161 9.48 -19.75 5.95
N GLU A 162 9.50 -19.06 7.11
CA GLU A 162 10.46 -19.34 8.19
C GLU A 162 10.38 -20.78 8.72
N SER A 163 9.23 -21.43 8.58
CA SER A 163 9.06 -22.85 8.96
C SER A 163 9.68 -23.82 7.94
N TYR A 164 10.23 -23.32 6.83
CA TYR A 164 10.80 -24.08 5.72
C TYR A 164 12.24 -23.60 5.43
N PRO A 165 13.26 -24.07 6.15
CA PRO A 165 14.65 -23.63 5.97
C PRO A 165 15.17 -23.77 4.54
N GLU A 166 14.81 -24.85 3.83
CA GLU A 166 15.17 -25.06 2.42
C GLU A 166 14.65 -23.93 1.50
N LEU A 167 13.49 -23.36 1.83
CA LEU A 167 12.90 -22.27 1.06
C LEU A 167 13.55 -20.92 1.42
N MET A 168 13.94 -20.73 2.67
CA MET A 168 14.69 -19.55 3.10
C MET A 168 16.11 -19.50 2.52
N GLU A 169 16.69 -20.65 2.16
CA GLU A 169 17.99 -20.75 1.47
C GLU A 169 17.89 -20.52 -0.05
N ASP A 170 16.69 -20.64 -0.64
CA ASP A 170 16.43 -20.43 -2.07
C ASP A 170 15.59 -19.16 -2.28
N GLU A 171 16.28 -18.01 -2.29
CA GLU A 171 15.63 -16.69 -2.43
C GLU A 171 14.78 -16.57 -3.69
N ALA A 172 15.20 -17.17 -4.81
CA ALA A 172 14.48 -17.10 -6.07
C ALA A 172 13.16 -17.89 -6.01
N ALA A 173 13.18 -19.09 -5.41
CA ALA A 173 11.96 -19.86 -5.20
C ALA A 173 10.99 -19.16 -4.23
N LEU A 174 11.52 -18.50 -3.19
CA LEU A 174 10.71 -17.72 -2.26
C LEU A 174 10.11 -16.48 -2.92
N ASP A 175 10.88 -15.74 -3.72
CA ASP A 175 10.40 -14.60 -4.50
C ASP A 175 9.25 -15.01 -5.44
N GLU A 176 9.43 -16.12 -6.17
CA GLU A 176 8.41 -16.65 -7.07
C GLU A 176 7.11 -17.02 -6.34
N LEU A 177 7.21 -17.66 -5.17
CA LEU A 177 6.06 -17.98 -4.32
C LEU A 177 5.36 -16.73 -3.79
N VAL A 178 6.12 -15.73 -3.32
CA VAL A 178 5.57 -14.46 -2.85
C VAL A 178 4.84 -13.75 -3.97
N GLU A 179 5.43 -13.66 -5.16
CA GLU A 179 4.81 -13.03 -6.33
C GLU A 179 3.50 -13.71 -6.73
N GLU A 180 3.46 -15.04 -6.73
CA GLU A 180 2.29 -15.83 -7.16
C GLU A 180 1.15 -15.81 -6.13
N LEU A 181 1.46 -15.96 -4.83
CA LEU A 181 0.45 -16.18 -3.80
C LEU A 181 -0.07 -14.90 -3.14
N THR A 182 0.72 -13.82 -3.18
CA THR A 182 0.35 -12.56 -2.51
C THR A 182 -1.02 -12.02 -2.95
N PRO A 183 -1.43 -12.04 -4.24
CA PRO A 183 -2.75 -11.55 -4.62
C PRO A 183 -3.90 -12.26 -3.89
N ALA A 184 -3.87 -13.59 -3.87
CA ALA A 184 -4.92 -14.39 -3.26
C ALA A 184 -5.01 -14.18 -1.74
N ILE A 185 -3.86 -14.13 -1.05
CA ILE A 185 -3.81 -13.89 0.39
C ILE A 185 -4.18 -12.44 0.73
N GLY A 186 -3.75 -11.48 -0.10
CA GLY A 186 -4.09 -10.07 0.06
C GLY A 186 -5.60 -9.83 -0.02
N VAL A 187 -6.29 -10.48 -0.95
CA VAL A 187 -7.76 -10.44 -1.05
C VAL A 187 -8.43 -10.92 0.24
N GLN A 188 -7.94 -12.03 0.83
CA GLN A 188 -8.50 -12.55 2.09
C GLN A 188 -8.33 -11.56 3.24
N ILE A 189 -7.14 -10.96 3.38
CA ILE A 189 -6.86 -9.96 4.43
C ILE A 189 -7.76 -8.73 4.25
N LEU A 190 -7.80 -8.17 3.05
CA LEU A 190 -8.53 -6.93 2.79
C LEU A 190 -10.06 -7.10 2.91
N ASN A 191 -10.59 -8.25 2.50
CA ASN A 191 -12.00 -8.59 2.73
C ASN A 191 -12.31 -8.76 4.22
N THR A 192 -11.43 -9.42 4.98
CA THR A 192 -11.57 -9.57 6.44
C THR A 192 -11.55 -8.22 7.13
N TRP A 193 -10.73 -7.29 6.64
CA TRP A 193 -10.71 -5.93 7.16
C TRP A 193 -11.94 -5.14 6.75
N GLY A 194 -12.66 -5.50 5.68
CA GLY A 194 -13.84 -4.77 5.19
C GLY A 194 -13.50 -3.62 4.25
N PHE A 195 -12.41 -3.74 3.48
CA PHE A 195 -12.12 -2.79 2.40
C PHE A 195 -13.13 -2.94 1.25
N ASN A 196 -13.37 -1.85 0.53
CA ASN A 196 -14.25 -1.89 -0.64
C ASN A 196 -13.65 -2.73 -1.79
N GLU A 197 -14.54 -3.23 -2.67
CA GLU A 197 -14.16 -4.11 -3.80
C GLU A 197 -13.11 -3.48 -4.71
N THR A 198 -13.13 -2.15 -4.86
CA THR A 198 -12.17 -1.45 -5.73
C THR A 198 -10.74 -1.54 -5.21
N LEU A 199 -10.54 -1.37 -3.90
CA LEU A 199 -9.22 -1.51 -3.26
C LEU A 199 -8.79 -2.97 -3.17
N VAL A 200 -9.72 -3.89 -2.91
CA VAL A 200 -9.46 -5.34 -2.93
C VAL A 200 -8.99 -5.77 -4.33
N LYS A 201 -9.65 -5.30 -5.38
CA LYS A 201 -9.29 -5.57 -6.77
C LYS A 201 -7.91 -5.02 -7.13
N ALA A 202 -7.53 -3.86 -6.60
CA ALA A 202 -6.19 -3.30 -6.80
C ALA A 202 -5.10 -4.25 -6.25
N ALA A 203 -5.29 -4.82 -5.07
CA ALA A 203 -4.35 -5.81 -4.53
C ALA A 203 -4.34 -7.11 -5.34
N GLU A 204 -5.52 -7.61 -5.74
CA GLU A 204 -5.66 -8.84 -6.54
C GLU A 204 -4.99 -8.74 -7.92
N GLN A 205 -5.24 -7.65 -8.64
CA GLN A 205 -4.88 -7.53 -10.05
C GLN A 205 -3.61 -6.72 -10.29
N SER A 206 -3.01 -6.14 -9.25
CA SER A 206 -1.79 -5.33 -9.38
C SER A 206 -0.72 -6.04 -10.20
N ARG A 207 -0.52 -7.35 -10.02
CA ARG A 207 0.50 -8.12 -10.75
C ARG A 207 0.10 -8.55 -12.17
N ASN A 208 -1.16 -8.41 -12.56
CA ASN A 208 -1.65 -8.79 -13.87
C ASN A 208 -1.34 -7.71 -14.91
N LEU A 209 -0.20 -7.85 -15.60
CA LEU A 209 0.26 -6.88 -16.60
C LEU A 209 -0.69 -6.73 -17.81
N GLN A 210 -1.60 -7.69 -18.00
CA GLN A 210 -2.60 -7.69 -19.07
C GLN A 210 -4.00 -7.37 -18.56
N TYR A 211 -4.10 -6.79 -17.36
CA TYR A 211 -5.37 -6.35 -16.80
C TYR A 211 -6.06 -5.34 -17.72
N ASP A 212 -7.36 -5.57 -17.97
CA ASP A 212 -8.21 -4.63 -18.67
C ASP A 212 -9.56 -4.46 -17.96
N GLY A 213 -9.64 -3.44 -17.10
CA GLY A 213 -10.88 -3.00 -16.43
C GLY A 213 -11.84 -2.18 -17.29
N GLY A 214 -11.53 -1.96 -18.58
CA GLY A 214 -12.28 -1.09 -19.47
C GLY A 214 -11.48 0.15 -19.92
N PRO A 215 -12.14 1.11 -20.59
CA PRO A 215 -11.46 2.16 -21.35
C PRO A 215 -10.87 3.30 -20.51
N LYS A 216 -11.27 3.43 -19.24
CA LYS A 216 -10.76 4.46 -18.31
C LYS A 216 -9.82 3.80 -17.32
N ALA A 217 -8.75 4.50 -16.95
CA ALA A 217 -7.89 4.06 -15.85
C ALA A 217 -8.70 3.86 -14.56
N ASP A 218 -8.43 2.77 -13.87
CA ASP A 218 -8.85 2.56 -12.49
C ASP A 218 -7.64 2.46 -11.54
N TYR A 219 -7.89 2.13 -10.27
CA TYR A 219 -6.81 2.01 -9.29
C TYR A 219 -5.87 0.82 -9.56
N VAL A 220 -6.32 -0.22 -10.25
CA VAL A 220 -5.46 -1.35 -10.64
C VAL A 220 -4.44 -0.85 -11.67
N ASP A 221 -4.90 -0.12 -12.69
CA ASP A 221 -4.01 0.44 -13.73
C ASP A 221 -2.94 1.34 -13.11
N ILE A 222 -3.33 2.21 -12.17
CA ILE A 222 -2.39 3.09 -11.45
C ILE A 222 -1.35 2.27 -10.68
N VAL A 223 -1.76 1.26 -9.93
CA VAL A 223 -0.85 0.45 -9.10
C VAL A 223 0.09 -0.40 -9.96
N ILE A 224 -0.38 -0.89 -11.12
CA ILE A 224 0.48 -1.56 -12.12
C ILE A 224 1.60 -0.62 -12.56
N VAL A 225 1.24 0.57 -13.07
CA VAL A 225 2.22 1.55 -13.57
C VAL A 225 3.17 1.98 -12.47
N ALA A 226 2.64 2.26 -11.27
CA ALA A 226 3.45 2.66 -10.12
C ALA A 226 4.48 1.58 -9.72
N ARG A 227 4.08 0.30 -9.66
CA ARG A 227 5.00 -0.80 -9.34
C ARG A 227 6.08 -0.95 -10.39
N LEU A 228 5.72 -0.88 -11.67
CA LEU A 228 6.70 -1.01 -12.75
C LEU A 228 7.71 0.14 -12.72
N GLN A 229 7.27 1.37 -12.48
CA GLN A 229 8.15 2.53 -12.34
C GLN A 229 9.15 2.37 -11.17
N THR A 230 8.73 1.84 -10.02
CA THR A 230 9.63 1.50 -8.91
C THR A 230 10.61 0.37 -9.25
N GLN A 231 10.19 -0.61 -10.06
CA GLN A 231 11.05 -1.70 -10.50
C GLN A 231 12.05 -1.29 -11.59
N HIS A 232 11.74 -0.25 -12.39
CA HIS A 232 12.63 0.28 -13.43
C HIS A 232 13.97 0.72 -12.85
N SER A 233 13.91 1.47 -11.75
CA SER A 233 15.10 1.93 -11.02
C SER A 233 15.98 0.77 -10.51
N ASN A 234 15.43 -0.45 -10.44
CA ASN A 234 16.10 -1.67 -9.98
C ASN A 234 16.54 -2.64 -11.11
N GLN A 235 16.44 -2.25 -12.40
CA GLN A 235 16.99 -2.96 -13.57
C GLN A 235 16.41 -4.36 -13.92
N ILE A 236 15.16 -4.69 -13.53
CA ILE A 236 14.60 -6.05 -13.72
C ILE A 236 13.88 -6.25 -15.08
N ALA A 237 13.35 -5.20 -15.72
CA ALA A 237 12.67 -5.28 -17.02
C ALA A 237 12.95 -4.04 -17.87
N SER A 238 12.93 -4.18 -19.20
CA SER A 238 13.20 -3.07 -20.10
C SER A 238 11.93 -2.25 -20.39
N PRO A 239 12.01 -0.92 -20.57
CA PRO A 239 10.88 -0.08 -20.98
C PRO A 239 10.13 -0.60 -22.22
N ALA A 240 10.86 -1.26 -23.13
CA ALA A 240 10.30 -1.84 -24.34
C ALA A 240 9.28 -2.95 -24.05
N ASP A 241 9.43 -3.67 -22.93
CA ASP A 241 8.51 -4.73 -22.50
C ASP A 241 7.18 -4.15 -21.98
N TRP A 242 7.15 -2.86 -21.63
CA TRP A 242 5.99 -2.18 -21.06
C TRP A 242 5.11 -1.46 -22.07
N LEU A 243 5.58 -1.31 -23.31
CA LEU A 243 4.79 -0.76 -24.43
C LEU A 243 3.48 -1.54 -24.66
N GLN A 244 3.44 -2.82 -24.28
CA GLN A 244 2.27 -3.69 -24.42
C GLN A 244 1.41 -3.80 -23.16
N VAL A 245 1.72 -3.06 -22.10
CA VAL A 245 0.95 -3.06 -20.85
C VAL A 245 -0.19 -2.04 -20.96
N PRO A 246 -1.47 -2.45 -20.98
CA PRO A 246 -2.60 -1.54 -21.22
C PRO A 246 -2.70 -0.40 -20.20
N ALA A 247 -2.21 -0.63 -18.97
CA ALA A 247 -2.26 0.34 -17.89
C ALA A 247 -1.50 1.65 -18.22
N PHE A 248 -0.34 1.58 -18.89
CA PHE A 248 0.42 2.79 -19.26
C PHE A 248 -0.38 3.70 -20.20
N LEU A 249 -1.02 3.11 -21.21
CA LEU A 249 -1.88 3.85 -22.14
C LEU A 249 -3.06 4.53 -21.42
N LYS A 250 -3.69 3.83 -20.47
CA LYS A 250 -4.85 4.35 -19.73
C LYS A 250 -4.46 5.44 -18.73
N VAL A 251 -3.34 5.28 -18.05
CA VAL A 251 -2.78 6.27 -17.12
C VAL A 251 -2.22 7.48 -17.87
N GLY A 252 -1.81 7.30 -19.14
CA GLY A 252 -1.28 8.36 -19.98
C GLY A 252 0.19 8.67 -19.70
N LEU A 253 0.94 7.69 -19.18
CA LEU A 253 2.39 7.77 -18.98
C LEU A 253 3.09 7.01 -20.11
N ASP A 254 4.08 7.62 -20.74
CA ASP A 254 4.96 6.92 -21.67
C ASP A 254 5.86 5.95 -20.88
N PRO A 255 5.89 4.64 -21.22
CA PRO A 255 6.72 3.67 -20.51
C PRO A 255 8.22 3.99 -20.53
N GLU A 256 8.71 4.78 -21.49
CA GLU A 256 10.11 5.19 -21.56
C GLU A 256 10.45 6.38 -20.65
N ILE A 257 9.44 7.07 -20.12
CA ILE A 257 9.64 8.19 -19.19
C ILE A 257 9.67 7.63 -17.76
N GLU A 258 10.79 7.86 -17.08
CA GLU A 258 10.84 7.67 -15.63
C GLU A 258 10.07 8.80 -14.95
N LEU A 259 9.06 8.44 -14.16
CA LEU A 259 8.18 9.41 -13.53
C LEU A 259 8.96 10.39 -12.63
N ILE A 260 10.04 9.92 -12.00
CA ILE A 260 10.90 10.73 -11.12
C ILE A 260 11.69 11.81 -11.87
N GLU A 261 11.89 11.67 -13.18
CA GLU A 261 12.59 12.66 -14.01
C GLU A 261 11.69 13.83 -14.42
N ILE A 262 10.38 13.71 -14.21
CA ILE A 262 9.43 14.79 -14.50
C ILE A 262 9.59 15.92 -13.47
N GLU A 263 9.75 17.15 -13.96
CA GLU A 263 9.96 18.34 -13.11
C GLU A 263 8.87 18.47 -12.03
N GLY A 264 9.30 18.59 -10.77
CA GLY A 264 8.42 18.70 -9.59
C GLY A 264 7.83 17.38 -9.09
N VAL A 265 7.86 16.30 -9.89
CA VAL A 265 7.29 15.00 -9.47
C VAL A 265 8.15 14.31 -8.42
N ALA A 266 9.48 14.38 -8.53
CA ALA A 266 10.37 13.83 -7.51
C ALA A 266 10.10 14.45 -6.11
N GLU A 267 9.94 15.78 -6.04
CA GLU A 267 9.64 16.48 -4.79
C GLU A 267 8.28 16.09 -4.20
N ASP A 268 7.29 15.86 -5.05
CA ASP A 268 5.96 15.37 -4.66
C ASP A 268 6.03 13.93 -4.12
N ILE A 269 6.78 13.05 -4.79
CA ILE A 269 7.00 11.66 -4.35
C ILE A 269 7.71 11.65 -2.99
N GLU A 270 8.84 12.36 -2.87
CA GLU A 270 9.61 12.47 -1.61
C GLU A 270 8.75 13.02 -0.47
N SER A 271 7.92 14.02 -0.75
CA SER A 271 7.02 14.60 0.25
C SER A 271 5.96 13.60 0.74
N VAL A 272 5.46 12.72 -0.14
CA VAL A 272 4.53 11.65 0.24
C VAL A 272 5.26 10.55 0.99
N GLN A 273 6.44 10.12 0.55
CA GLN A 273 7.24 9.10 1.24
C GLN A 273 7.63 9.54 2.65
N GLY A 274 8.06 10.79 2.82
CA GLY A 274 8.38 11.38 4.13
C GLY A 274 7.19 11.44 5.10
N ALA A 275 5.95 11.32 4.60
CA ALA A 275 4.77 11.17 5.44
C ALA A 275 4.71 9.79 6.12
N PHE A 276 5.35 8.76 5.55
CA PHE A 276 5.30 7.37 5.99
C PHE A 276 6.60 6.86 6.64
N LEU A 277 7.75 7.47 6.36
CA LEU A 277 9.07 7.11 6.91
C LEU A 277 9.33 7.83 8.24
#